data_AF-A0A7K1L765-F1
#
_entry.id   AF-A0A7K1L765-F1
#
_cell.length_a   1.000
_cell.length_b   1.000
_cell.length_c   1.000
_cell.angle_alpha   90.00
_cell.angle_beta   90.00
_cell.angle_gamma   90.00
#
_symmetry.space_group_name_H-M   'P 1'
#
loop_
_entity.id
_entity.type
_entity.pdbx_description
1 polymer ?
#
loop_
_entity_poly.entity_id
_entity_poly.type
_entity_poly.pdbx_seq_one_letter_code
_entity_poly.pdbx_strand_id
1 'polypeptide(L)'
;MNAPAPYEPRVPTDDMPPGRAALSVTWAALPFLTLGYATAFTFAAAALWRRTTHLVVASAVYISLFALMLFLAPQMGGEDGTQRAVGVLLFLLAVVGCGHAFLIRRRVFDPDGLAGMGNDAVVERVRRQRLLREKARALAASDPGLAKELRIGRPDLPHQFQDGGLVDVNHAPVRALTLLPGVTTELAERIERVRTETGGFVSAEELSAVAGLPPDLTADLADYAVFIR
;
A
#
# COMPACT_ATOMS: atom_id res chain seq x y z
N MET A 1 31.91 11.16 -12.84
CA MET A 1 30.86 10.13 -12.83
C MET A 1 30.41 9.99 -11.38
N ASN A 2 29.30 10.61 -10.99
CA ASN A 2 28.80 10.49 -9.63
C ASN A 2 28.00 9.19 -9.56
N ALA A 3 28.45 8.25 -8.73
CA ALA A 3 27.73 7.03 -8.41
C ALA A 3 26.29 7.40 -7.99
N PRO A 4 25.26 6.62 -8.38
CA PRO A 4 23.91 6.84 -7.90
C PRO A 4 23.93 6.79 -6.36
N ALA A 5 23.33 7.79 -5.72
CA ALA A 5 23.15 7.78 -4.28
C ALA A 5 22.50 6.44 -3.87
N PRO A 6 22.99 5.77 -2.81
CA PRO A 6 22.44 4.50 -2.37
C PRO A 6 20.93 4.63 -2.16
N TYR A 7 20.19 3.54 -2.41
CA TYR A 7 18.82 3.41 -1.96
C TYR A 7 18.79 3.68 -0.45
N GLU A 8 18.38 4.88 -0.05
CA GLU A 8 17.89 5.07 1.29
C GLU A 8 16.58 4.29 1.34
N PRO A 9 16.47 3.27 2.23
CA PRO A 9 15.18 2.69 2.54
C PRO A 9 14.19 3.83 2.76
N ARG A 10 12.91 3.64 2.43
CA ARG A 10 11.88 4.46 3.08
C ARG A 10 12.07 4.21 4.57
N VAL A 11 12.86 5.03 5.24
CA VAL A 11 12.91 5.09 6.69
C VAL A 11 11.51 5.58 7.00
N PRO A 12 10.58 4.71 7.42
CA PRO A 12 9.27 5.21 7.78
C PRO A 12 9.58 6.07 9.00
N THR A 13 9.46 7.39 8.84
CA THR A 13 9.70 8.36 9.91
C THR A 13 9.00 7.83 11.14
N ASP A 14 9.77 7.52 12.19
CA ASP A 14 9.30 6.75 13.35
C ASP A 14 8.29 7.51 14.21
N ASP A 15 7.95 8.73 13.81
CA ASP A 15 7.23 9.68 14.62
C ASP A 15 5.75 9.69 14.25
N MET A 16 4.98 8.71 14.73
CA MET A 16 3.54 8.92 14.80
C MET A 16 3.25 10.20 15.61
N PRO A 17 2.27 11.02 15.22
CA PRO A 17 1.84 12.16 16.01
C PRO A 17 1.55 11.71 17.45
N PRO A 18 1.89 12.49 18.48
CA PRO A 18 1.88 12.04 19.87
C PRO A 18 0.53 11.43 20.30
N GLY A 19 -0.60 11.99 19.83
CA GLY A 19 -1.93 11.44 20.09
C GLY A 19 -2.17 10.07 19.45
N ARG A 20 -1.72 9.86 18.22
CA ARG A 20 -1.82 8.55 17.53
C ARG A 20 -0.87 7.52 18.14
N ALA A 21 0.34 7.95 18.50
CA ALA A 21 1.29 7.10 19.22
C ALA A 21 0.69 6.61 20.54
N ALA A 22 0.13 7.51 21.36
CA ALA A 22 -0.53 7.17 22.62
C ALA A 22 -1.70 6.20 22.40
N LEU A 23 -2.61 6.48 21.45
CA LEU A 23 -3.71 5.57 21.12
C LEU A 23 -3.23 4.18 20.71
N SER A 24 -2.16 4.12 19.90
CA SER A 24 -1.61 2.86 19.41
C SER A 24 -1.00 2.00 20.54
N VAL A 25 -0.36 2.64 21.53
CA VAL A 25 0.19 1.98 22.73
C VAL A 25 -0.95 1.47 23.60
N THR A 26 -1.94 2.33 23.89
CA THR A 26 -3.11 1.98 24.71
C THR A 26 -3.87 0.81 24.09
N TRP A 27 -4.12 0.85 22.78
CA TRP A 27 -4.76 -0.24 22.04
C TRP A 27 -3.95 -1.55 22.11
N ALA A 28 -2.62 -1.49 21.94
CA ALA A 28 -1.76 -2.67 22.00
C ALA A 28 -1.68 -3.28 23.41
N ALA A 29 -1.84 -2.47 24.45
CA ALA A 29 -1.86 -2.92 25.83
C ALA A 29 -3.21 -3.52 26.27
N LEU A 30 -4.31 -3.33 25.52
CA LEU A 30 -5.65 -3.81 25.89
C LEU A 30 -5.71 -5.31 26.23
N PRO A 31 -5.11 -6.24 25.45
CA PRO A 31 -5.10 -7.65 25.80
C PRO A 31 -4.52 -7.90 27.19
N PHE A 32 -3.46 -7.18 27.56
CA PHE A 32 -2.82 -7.35 28.87
C PHE A 32 -3.62 -6.68 29.99
N LEU A 33 -4.06 -5.43 29.79
CA LEU A 33 -4.82 -4.65 30.79
C LEU A 33 -6.17 -5.29 31.13
N THR A 34 -6.72 -6.09 30.22
CA THR A 34 -7.98 -6.82 30.41
C THR A 34 -7.78 -8.30 30.70
N LEU A 35 -6.56 -8.74 31.05
CA LEU A 35 -6.25 -10.14 31.37
C LEU A 35 -6.69 -11.14 30.28
N GLY A 36 -6.57 -10.74 29.01
CA GLY A 36 -6.86 -11.56 27.84
C GLY A 36 -8.28 -11.37 27.27
N TYR A 37 -9.21 -10.77 28.01
CA TYR A 37 -10.61 -10.64 27.57
C TYR A 37 -10.79 -9.75 26.33
N ALA A 38 -10.02 -8.67 26.21
CA ALA A 38 -10.13 -7.77 25.05
C ALA A 38 -9.44 -8.31 23.78
N THR A 39 -8.67 -9.40 23.86
CA THR A 39 -7.81 -9.86 22.75
C THR A 39 -8.59 -10.07 21.46
N ALA A 40 -9.71 -10.79 21.49
CA ALA A 40 -10.53 -11.02 20.30
C ALA A 40 -11.03 -9.72 19.66
N PHE A 41 -11.46 -8.76 20.49
CA PHE A 41 -11.98 -7.47 20.04
C PHE A 41 -10.89 -6.54 19.49
N THR A 42 -9.70 -6.55 20.10
CA THR A 42 -8.51 -5.82 19.63
C THR A 42 -8.16 -6.23 18.20
N PHE A 43 -8.11 -7.53 17.92
CA PHE A 43 -7.77 -8.05 16.58
C PHE A 43 -8.94 -7.96 15.59
N ALA A 44 -10.19 -8.09 16.04
CA ALA A 44 -11.36 -7.86 15.20
C ALA A 44 -11.42 -6.42 14.69
N ALA A 45 -11.18 -5.44 15.56
CA ALA A 45 -11.10 -4.03 15.16
C ALA A 45 -9.98 -3.79 14.14
N ALA A 46 -8.77 -4.35 14.37
CA ALA A 46 -7.66 -4.23 13.44
C ALA A 46 -7.96 -4.89 12.07
N ALA A 47 -8.61 -6.05 12.06
CA ALA A 47 -9.03 -6.72 10.83
C ALA A 47 -10.07 -5.90 10.06
N LEU A 48 -11.02 -5.27 10.75
CA LEU A 48 -12.02 -4.39 10.11
C LEU A 48 -11.38 -3.13 9.53
N TRP A 49 -10.39 -2.53 10.21
CA TRP A 49 -9.72 -1.31 9.75
C TRP A 49 -8.77 -1.52 8.58
N ARG A 50 -8.09 -2.67 8.51
CA ARG A 50 -7.00 -2.89 7.54
C ARG A 50 -7.29 -3.99 6.52
N ARG A 51 -8.20 -4.91 6.81
CA ARG A 51 -8.65 -5.99 5.92
C ARG A 51 -7.53 -6.80 5.25
N THR A 52 -6.36 -6.90 5.90
CA THR A 52 -5.25 -7.73 5.39
C THR A 52 -5.45 -9.18 5.81
N THR A 53 -5.00 -10.11 4.97
CA THR A 53 -5.18 -11.56 5.20
C THR A 53 -4.64 -12.02 6.55
N HIS A 54 -3.44 -11.56 6.91
CA HIS A 54 -2.82 -11.84 8.22
C HIS A 54 -3.72 -11.41 9.39
N LEU A 55 -4.31 -10.21 9.35
CA LEU A 55 -5.15 -9.71 10.44
C LEU A 55 -6.50 -10.43 10.49
N VAL A 56 -7.06 -10.81 9.34
CA VAL A 56 -8.29 -11.61 9.28
C VAL A 56 -8.06 -12.99 9.89
N VAL A 57 -6.97 -13.67 9.54
CA VAL A 57 -6.62 -14.97 10.11
C VAL A 57 -6.34 -14.86 11.61
N ALA A 58 -5.54 -13.88 12.04
CA ALA A 58 -5.28 -13.65 13.46
C ALA A 58 -6.57 -13.36 14.24
N SER A 59 -7.46 -12.52 13.70
CA SER A 59 -8.76 -12.24 14.29
C SER A 59 -9.61 -13.50 14.41
N ALA A 60 -9.67 -14.34 13.37
CA ALA A 60 -10.41 -15.60 13.42
C ALA A 60 -9.89 -16.51 14.54
N VAL A 61 -8.56 -16.68 14.63
CA VAL A 61 -7.92 -17.49 15.68
C VAL A 61 -8.26 -16.96 17.08
N TYR A 62 -8.11 -15.66 17.33
CA TYR A 62 -8.40 -15.09 18.66
C TYR A 62 -9.89 -15.12 19.01
N ILE A 63 -10.79 -14.95 18.03
CA ILE A 63 -12.23 -15.12 18.24
C ILE A 63 -12.56 -16.57 18.59
N SER A 64 -11.96 -17.54 17.90
CA SER A 64 -12.16 -18.97 18.22
C SER A 64 -11.65 -19.32 19.61
N LEU A 65 -10.48 -18.82 20.01
CA LEU A 65 -9.95 -19.01 21.37
C LEU A 65 -10.83 -18.36 22.44
N PHE A 66 -11.37 -17.18 22.16
CA PHE A 66 -12.31 -16.51 23.06
C PHE A 66 -13.65 -17.25 23.17
N ALA A 67 -14.18 -17.77 22.06
CA ALA A 67 -15.38 -18.59 22.07
C ALA A 67 -15.16 -19.91 22.84
N LEU A 68 -13.99 -20.55 22.69
CA LEU A 68 -13.60 -21.71 23.48
C LEU A 68 -13.54 -21.36 24.97
N MET A 69 -12.96 -20.21 25.33
CA MET A 69 -12.94 -19.73 26.71
C MET A 69 -14.36 -19.55 27.27
N LEU A 70 -15.28 -18.95 26.50
CA LEU A 70 -16.68 -18.78 26.92
C LEU A 70 -17.40 -20.12 27.10
N PHE A 71 -17.06 -21.11 26.28
CA PHE A 71 -17.60 -22.47 26.39
C PHE A 71 -17.09 -23.22 27.63
N LEU A 72 -15.82 -23.01 28.01
CA LEU A 72 -15.21 -23.63 29.19
C LEU A 72 -15.57 -22.93 30.51
N ALA A 73 -15.91 -21.63 30.48
CA ALA A 73 -16.15 -20.85 31.68
C ALA A 73 -17.25 -21.42 32.62
N PRO A 74 -18.41 -21.91 32.13
CA PRO A 74 -19.42 -22.52 33.00
C PRO A 74 -18.97 -23.83 33.67
N GLN A 75 -17.95 -24.50 33.12
CA GLN A 75 -17.48 -25.82 33.56
C GLN A 75 -16.40 -25.73 34.68
N MET A 76 -15.94 -24.52 35.02
CA MET A 76 -14.89 -24.31 36.03
C MET A 76 -15.27 -24.78 37.44
N GLY A 77 -16.56 -24.94 37.75
CA GLY A 77 -17.02 -25.39 39.07
C GLY A 77 -17.01 -26.91 39.30
N GLY A 78 -16.76 -27.71 38.25
CA GLY A 78 -16.83 -29.17 38.31
C GLY A 78 -15.49 -29.90 38.33
N GLU A 79 -14.44 -29.31 37.75
CA GLU A 79 -13.15 -29.97 37.54
C GLU A 79 -11.97 -29.00 37.71
N ASP A 80 -11.03 -29.32 38.62
CA ASP A 80 -9.81 -28.52 38.86
C ASP A 80 -8.96 -28.33 37.59
N GLY A 81 -8.99 -29.29 36.66
CA GLY A 81 -8.26 -29.23 35.39
C GLY A 81 -8.77 -28.11 34.47
N THR A 82 -10.08 -27.91 34.41
CA THR A 82 -10.72 -26.89 33.57
C THR A 82 -10.39 -25.49 34.04
N GLN A 83 -10.39 -25.25 35.36
CA GLN A 83 -9.97 -23.96 35.92
C GLN A 83 -8.52 -23.63 35.56
N ARG A 84 -7.60 -24.60 35.68
CA ARG A 84 -6.19 -24.41 35.29
C ARG A 84 -6.06 -24.11 33.80
N ALA A 85 -6.79 -24.84 32.95
CA ALA A 85 -6.77 -24.63 31.50
C ALA A 85 -7.25 -23.23 31.11
N VAL A 86 -8.35 -22.74 31.70
CA VAL A 86 -8.87 -21.39 31.47
C VAL A 86 -7.86 -20.33 31.94
N GLY A 87 -7.25 -20.52 33.10
CA GLY A 87 -6.22 -19.60 33.62
C GLY A 87 -5.00 -19.51 32.70
N VAL A 88 -4.48 -20.63 32.22
CA VAL A 88 -3.38 -20.68 31.24
C VAL A 88 -3.79 -20.02 29.93
N LEU A 89 -5.01 -20.27 29.45
CA LEU A 89 -5.52 -19.66 28.22
C LEU A 89 -5.62 -18.13 28.33
N LEU A 90 -6.17 -17.59 29.43
CA LEU A 90 -6.25 -16.15 29.68
C LEU A 90 -4.86 -15.52 29.78
N PHE A 91 -3.93 -16.17 30.47
CA PHE A 91 -2.53 -15.72 30.55
C PHE A 91 -1.88 -15.64 29.16
N LEU A 92 -2.04 -16.70 28.34
CA LEU A 92 -1.52 -16.74 26.98
C LEU A 92 -2.19 -15.67 26.10
N LEU A 93 -3.52 -15.51 26.18
CA LEU A 93 -4.23 -14.45 25.45
C LEU A 93 -3.73 -13.06 25.85
N ALA A 94 -3.50 -12.81 27.14
CA ALA A 94 -3.00 -11.53 27.63
C ALA A 94 -1.57 -11.25 27.13
N VAL A 95 -0.64 -12.19 27.30
CA VAL A 95 0.78 -12.00 26.96
C VAL A 95 1.02 -12.08 25.47
N VAL A 96 0.55 -13.13 24.80
CA VAL A 96 0.74 -13.33 23.36
C VAL A 96 -0.08 -12.31 22.58
N GLY A 97 -1.33 -12.04 23.00
CA GLY A 97 -2.18 -11.04 22.36
C GLY A 97 -1.57 -9.63 22.45
N CYS A 98 -1.03 -9.25 23.62
CA CYS A 98 -0.35 -7.97 23.81
C CYS A 98 0.93 -7.89 22.95
N GLY A 99 1.80 -8.89 23.04
CA GLY A 99 3.03 -8.93 22.25
C GLY A 99 2.75 -8.86 20.75
N HIS A 100 1.78 -9.64 20.27
CA HIS A 100 1.35 -9.60 18.88
C HIS A 100 0.77 -8.24 18.49
N ALA A 101 -0.05 -7.61 19.34
CA ALA A 101 -0.60 -6.28 19.09
C ALA A 101 0.51 -5.22 18.98
N PHE A 102 1.55 -5.28 19.81
CA PHE A 102 2.73 -4.41 19.70
C PHE A 102 3.50 -4.63 18.39
N LEU A 103 3.67 -5.89 17.95
CA LEU A 103 4.35 -6.22 16.69
C LEU A 103 3.61 -5.67 15.46
N ILE A 104 2.27 -5.68 15.47
CA ILE A 104 1.46 -5.17 14.35
C ILE A 104 1.07 -3.69 14.49
N ARG A 105 1.37 -3.04 15.61
CA ARG A 105 0.93 -1.68 15.95
C ARG A 105 1.13 -0.69 14.82
N ARG A 106 2.30 -0.69 14.19
CA ARG A 106 2.62 0.18 13.04
C ARG A 106 1.75 -0.14 11.83
N ARG A 107 1.59 -1.42 11.48
CA ARG A 107 0.73 -1.83 10.35
C ARG A 107 -0.74 -1.45 10.57
N VAL A 108 -1.18 -1.37 11.82
CA VAL A 108 -2.56 -0.97 12.18
C VAL A 108 -2.72 0.55 12.23
N PHE A 109 -1.77 1.32 12.76
CA PHE A 109 -1.94 2.77 12.97
C PHE A 109 -1.21 3.68 11.97
N ASP A 110 -0.23 3.16 11.24
CA ASP A 110 0.54 3.88 10.22
C ASP A 110 0.95 2.94 9.06
N PRO A 111 -0.01 2.44 8.26
CA PRO A 111 0.26 1.48 7.20
C PRO A 111 1.15 2.05 6.09
N ASP A 112 1.01 3.35 5.81
CA ASP A 112 1.71 4.02 4.71
C ASP A 112 3.01 4.71 5.17
N GLY A 113 3.31 4.72 6.48
CA GLY A 113 4.45 5.42 7.05
C GLY A 113 4.34 6.94 6.97
N LEU A 114 3.12 7.46 6.78
CA LEU A 114 2.85 8.88 6.52
C LEU A 114 2.26 9.60 7.72
N ALA A 115 1.87 8.89 8.77
CA ALA A 115 1.16 9.49 9.89
C ALA A 115 1.95 10.62 10.54
N GLY A 116 3.29 10.57 10.48
CA GLY A 116 4.23 11.54 11.03
C GLY A 116 4.76 12.61 10.06
N MET A 117 4.48 12.49 8.76
CA MET A 117 5.00 13.47 7.80
C MET A 117 4.21 14.77 7.91
N GLY A 118 4.89 15.87 8.25
CA GLY A 118 4.35 17.22 8.12
C GLY A 118 3.99 17.53 6.67
N ASN A 119 3.07 18.49 6.46
CA ASN A 119 2.64 18.91 5.12
C ASN A 119 3.82 19.24 4.19
N ASP A 120 4.89 19.81 4.72
CA ASP A 120 6.10 20.15 3.96
C ASP A 120 6.80 18.91 3.38
N ALA A 121 6.89 17.82 4.15
CA ALA A 121 7.50 16.58 3.67
C ALA A 121 6.65 15.92 2.57
N VAL A 122 5.32 16.03 2.67
CA VAL A 122 4.39 15.55 1.63
C VAL A 122 4.57 16.36 0.34
N VAL A 123 4.62 17.70 0.46
CA VAL A 123 4.84 18.60 -0.68
C VAL A 123 6.19 18.31 -1.34
N GLU A 124 7.25 18.14 -0.56
CA GLU A 124 8.59 17.86 -1.07
C GLU A 124 8.66 16.51 -1.80
N ARG A 125 7.95 15.49 -1.29
CA ARG A 125 7.81 14.20 -1.98
C ARG A 125 7.13 14.35 -3.34
N VAL A 126 6.04 15.12 -3.43
CA VAL A 126 5.33 15.37 -4.70
C VAL A 126 6.22 16.15 -5.67
N ARG A 127 6.96 17.17 -5.20
CA ARG A 127 7.93 17.91 -6.01
C ARG A 127 9.02 17.01 -6.57
N ARG A 128 9.59 16.14 -5.74
CA ARG A 128 10.59 15.16 -6.16
C ARG A 128 10.05 14.23 -7.24
N GLN A 129 8.82 13.72 -7.10
CA GLN A 129 8.19 12.87 -8.12
C GLN A 129 8.00 13.61 -9.44
N ARG A 130 7.53 14.87 -9.41
CA ARG A 130 7.41 15.71 -10.61
C ARG A 130 8.75 15.89 -11.32
N LEU A 131 9.82 16.19 -10.57
CA LEU A 131 11.16 16.34 -11.12
C LEU A 131 11.69 15.04 -11.76
N LEU A 132 11.40 13.88 -11.16
CA LEU A 132 11.77 12.59 -11.74
C LEU A 132 11.05 12.33 -13.07
N ARG A 133 9.74 12.63 -13.14
CA ARG A 133 8.97 12.55 -14.40
C ARG A 133 9.57 13.42 -15.49
N GLU A 134 9.89 14.67 -15.16
CA GLU A 134 10.49 15.61 -16.12
C GLU A 134 11.83 15.10 -16.65
N LYS A 135 12.72 14.62 -15.76
CA LYS A 135 14.02 14.04 -16.15
C LYS A 135 13.86 12.79 -17.01
N ALA A 136 12.92 11.92 -16.68
CA ALA A 136 12.64 10.70 -17.43
C ALA A 136 12.12 11.01 -18.83
N ARG A 137 11.24 12.00 -18.98
CA ARG A 137 10.77 12.48 -20.29
C ARG A 137 11.90 13.09 -21.11
N ALA A 138 12.72 13.94 -20.50
CA ALA A 138 13.86 14.55 -21.19
C ALA A 138 14.82 13.46 -21.71
N LEU A 139 15.09 12.43 -20.90
CA LEU A 139 15.91 11.29 -21.29
C LEU A 139 15.26 10.51 -22.45
N ALA A 140 13.98 10.19 -22.34
CA ALA A 140 13.22 9.49 -23.38
C ALA A 140 13.14 10.25 -24.70
N ALA A 141 13.06 11.59 -24.65
CA ALA A 141 13.09 12.44 -25.84
C ALA A 141 14.49 12.49 -26.48
N SER A 142 15.56 12.48 -25.67
CA SER A 142 16.94 12.54 -26.15
C SER A 142 17.47 11.21 -26.68
N ASP A 143 17.10 10.09 -26.04
CA ASP A 143 17.55 8.73 -26.37
C ASP A 143 16.44 7.70 -26.08
N PRO A 144 15.54 7.47 -27.06
CA PRO A 144 14.48 6.47 -26.93
C PRO A 144 15.00 5.04 -26.75
N GLY A 145 16.18 4.72 -27.28
CA GLY A 145 16.79 3.40 -27.15
C GLY A 145 17.19 3.11 -25.70
N LEU A 146 17.92 4.05 -25.09
CA LEU A 146 18.26 3.97 -23.68
C LEU A 146 17.01 3.98 -22.79
N ALA A 147 15.98 4.75 -23.13
CA ALA A 147 14.73 4.77 -22.37
C ALA A 147 14.03 3.40 -22.37
N LYS A 148 14.06 2.67 -23.49
CA LYS A 148 13.57 1.28 -23.57
C LYS A 148 14.40 0.32 -22.72
N GLU A 149 15.74 0.45 -22.75
CA GLU A 149 16.63 -0.37 -21.92
C GLU A 149 16.40 -0.13 -20.41
N LEU A 150 16.20 1.13 -20.03
CA LEU A 150 15.87 1.54 -18.66
C LEU A 150 14.42 1.26 -18.28
N ARG A 151 13.58 0.85 -19.25
CA ARG A 151 12.16 0.51 -19.07
C ARG A 151 11.35 1.67 -18.51
N ILE A 152 11.63 2.89 -18.96
CA ILE A 152 10.88 4.09 -18.57
C ILE A 152 9.42 3.91 -18.97
N GLY A 153 8.50 4.16 -18.04
CA GLY A 153 7.07 4.04 -18.27
C GLY A 153 6.55 2.60 -18.28
N ARG A 154 7.34 1.62 -17.81
CA ARG A 154 6.96 0.20 -17.80
C ARG A 154 6.84 -0.34 -16.37
N PRO A 155 5.82 0.11 -15.59
CA PRO A 155 5.63 -0.35 -14.21
C PRO A 155 5.28 -1.84 -14.11
N ASP A 156 4.95 -2.47 -15.25
CA ASP A 156 4.68 -3.88 -15.37
C ASP A 156 5.94 -4.77 -15.42
N LEU A 157 7.11 -4.16 -15.61
CA LEU A 157 8.41 -4.83 -15.65
C LEU A 157 9.27 -4.42 -14.45
N PRO A 158 10.17 -5.27 -13.96
CA PRO A 158 11.13 -4.85 -12.93
C PRO A 158 12.12 -3.84 -13.52
N HIS A 159 12.24 -2.67 -12.91
CA HIS A 159 13.18 -1.63 -13.34
C HIS A 159 13.83 -0.94 -12.14
N GLN A 160 15.04 -0.39 -12.34
CA GLN A 160 15.78 0.35 -11.30
C GLN A 160 15.67 1.85 -11.48
N PHE A 161 15.38 2.31 -12.71
CA PHE A 161 15.24 3.72 -13.02
C PHE A 161 13.94 4.27 -12.43
N GLN A 162 13.99 5.43 -11.76
CA GLN A 162 12.81 6.08 -11.22
C GLN A 162 12.30 7.10 -12.23
N ASP A 163 11.23 6.73 -12.93
CA ASP A 163 10.59 7.59 -13.92
C ASP A 163 9.53 8.54 -13.32
N GLY A 164 9.34 8.52 -12.00
CA GLY A 164 8.36 9.35 -11.31
C GLY A 164 6.91 8.90 -11.51
N GLY A 165 6.69 7.65 -11.90
CA GLY A 165 5.36 7.07 -12.12
C GLY A 165 4.82 7.33 -13.51
N LEU A 166 5.71 7.44 -14.52
CA LEU A 166 5.28 7.52 -15.90
C LEU A 166 4.71 6.19 -16.37
N VAL A 167 3.88 6.24 -17.40
CA VAL A 167 3.42 5.06 -18.14
C VAL A 167 3.67 5.29 -19.64
N ASP A 168 4.37 4.35 -20.27
CA ASP A 168 4.64 4.34 -21.70
C ASP A 168 3.40 3.82 -22.43
N VAL A 169 2.64 4.76 -23.00
CA VAL A 169 1.36 4.45 -23.63
C VAL A 169 1.53 3.55 -24.85
N ASN A 170 2.68 3.58 -25.51
CA ASN A 170 2.90 2.81 -26.73
C ASN A 170 3.26 1.34 -26.45
N HIS A 171 3.82 1.03 -25.28
CA HIS A 171 4.35 -0.30 -24.99
C HIS A 171 3.81 -0.96 -23.72
N ALA A 172 3.20 -0.21 -22.80
CA ALA A 172 2.68 -0.77 -21.55
C ALA A 172 1.42 -1.64 -21.81
N PRO A 173 1.22 -2.74 -21.07
CA PRO A 173 0.00 -3.56 -21.19
C PRO A 173 -1.21 -2.86 -20.59
N VAL A 174 -2.43 -3.31 -20.92
CA VAL A 174 -3.71 -2.78 -20.41
C VAL A 174 -3.68 -2.53 -18.89
N ARG A 175 -3.24 -3.52 -18.11
CA ARG A 175 -3.14 -3.42 -16.64
C ARG A 175 -2.26 -2.27 -16.11
N ALA A 176 -1.28 -1.85 -16.91
CA ALA A 176 -0.38 -0.75 -16.56
C ALA A 176 -0.94 0.58 -17.03
N LEU A 177 -1.65 0.60 -18.17
CA LEU A 177 -2.37 1.78 -18.64
C LEU A 177 -3.44 2.24 -17.64
N THR A 178 -4.08 1.32 -16.91
CA THR A 178 -5.04 1.68 -15.84
C THR A 178 -4.41 2.38 -14.63
N LEU A 179 -3.08 2.50 -14.57
CA LEU A 179 -2.40 3.31 -13.55
C LEU A 179 -2.42 4.80 -13.90
N LEU A 180 -2.74 5.16 -15.15
CA LEU A 180 -2.93 6.54 -15.57
C LEU A 180 -4.21 7.11 -14.94
N PRO A 181 -4.20 8.38 -14.48
CA PRO A 181 -5.38 8.98 -13.87
C PRO A 181 -6.60 8.96 -14.81
N GLY A 182 -7.73 8.48 -14.31
CA GLY A 182 -8.99 8.43 -15.04
C GLY A 182 -9.07 7.38 -16.16
N VAL A 183 -8.02 6.59 -16.40
CA VAL A 183 -8.04 5.52 -17.41
C VAL A 183 -8.64 4.25 -16.81
N THR A 184 -9.85 3.91 -17.23
CA THR A 184 -10.49 2.63 -16.88
C THR A 184 -9.94 1.48 -17.71
N THR A 185 -10.28 0.23 -17.36
CA THR A 185 -9.90 -0.95 -18.15
C THR A 185 -10.42 -0.85 -19.59
N GLU A 186 -11.65 -0.40 -19.78
CA GLU A 186 -12.27 -0.25 -21.10
C GLU A 186 -11.57 0.83 -21.94
N LEU A 187 -11.11 1.91 -21.30
CA LEU A 187 -10.29 2.93 -21.96
C LEU A 187 -8.89 2.38 -22.28
N ALA A 188 -8.26 1.65 -21.36
CA ALA A 188 -6.95 1.04 -21.58
C ALA A 188 -6.95 0.03 -22.75
N GLU A 189 -7.97 -0.83 -22.85
CA GLU A 189 -8.15 -1.75 -23.98
C GLU A 189 -8.37 -1.02 -25.30
N ARG A 190 -9.10 0.11 -25.26
CA ARG A 190 -9.28 0.97 -26.44
C ARG A 190 -7.96 1.60 -26.88
N ILE A 191 -7.18 2.14 -25.94
CA ILE A 191 -5.86 2.71 -26.21
C ILE A 191 -4.95 1.65 -26.87
N GLU A 192 -4.94 0.42 -26.34
CA GLU A 192 -4.14 -0.68 -26.89
C GLU A 192 -4.56 -1.07 -28.32
N ARG A 193 -5.88 -1.14 -28.58
CA ARG A 193 -6.39 -1.41 -29.93
C ARG A 193 -5.97 -0.30 -30.89
N VAL A 194 -6.22 0.95 -30.52
CA VAL A 194 -5.95 2.12 -31.37
C VAL A 194 -4.46 2.25 -31.68
N ARG A 195 -3.55 2.12 -30.69
CA ARG A 195 -2.10 2.18 -30.97
C ARG A 195 -1.65 1.10 -31.95
N THR A 196 -2.29 -0.06 -31.94
CA THR A 196 -1.96 -1.17 -32.85
C THR A 196 -2.38 -0.84 -34.29
N GLU A 197 -3.49 -0.12 -34.45
CA GLU A 197 -3.99 0.33 -35.75
C GLU A 197 -3.22 1.54 -36.30
N THR A 198 -2.76 2.45 -35.43
CA THR A 198 -2.12 3.72 -35.82
C THR A 198 -0.60 3.70 -35.78
N GLY A 199 0.00 2.65 -35.21
CA GLY A 199 1.46 2.57 -35.02
C GLY A 199 1.97 3.35 -33.81
N GLY A 200 1.12 3.57 -32.79
CA GLY A 200 1.42 4.33 -31.59
C GLY A 200 0.89 5.76 -31.60
N PHE A 201 1.26 6.50 -30.57
CA PHE A 201 0.98 7.93 -30.37
C PHE A 201 2.28 8.69 -30.11
N VAL A 202 2.29 9.99 -30.38
CA VAL A 202 3.40 10.91 -30.09
C VAL A 202 3.10 11.88 -28.95
N SER A 203 1.83 12.07 -28.59
CA SER A 203 1.44 13.00 -27.53
C SER A 203 0.11 12.63 -26.87
N ALA A 204 -0.17 13.27 -25.73
CA ALA A 204 -1.42 13.09 -25.00
C ALA A 204 -2.63 13.64 -25.77
N GLU A 205 -2.44 14.73 -26.53
CA GLU A 205 -3.47 15.33 -27.37
C GLU A 205 -3.84 14.40 -28.53
N GLU A 206 -2.85 13.79 -29.18
CA GLU A 206 -3.09 12.79 -30.22
C GLU A 206 -3.80 11.57 -29.64
N LEU A 207 -3.31 11.05 -28.51
CA LEU A 207 -3.95 9.95 -27.79
C LEU A 207 -5.42 10.27 -27.50
N SER A 208 -5.71 11.44 -26.93
CA SER A 208 -7.09 11.83 -26.60
C SER A 208 -7.97 11.95 -27.84
N ALA A 209 -7.46 12.54 -28.92
CA ALA A 209 -8.22 12.74 -30.15
C ALA A 209 -8.48 11.42 -30.87
N VAL A 210 -7.46 10.57 -30.99
CA VAL A 210 -7.51 9.36 -31.82
C VAL A 210 -8.15 8.20 -31.06
N ALA A 211 -7.87 8.05 -29.76
CA ALA A 211 -8.54 7.03 -28.94
C ALA A 211 -9.93 7.48 -28.42
N GLY A 212 -10.35 8.73 -28.72
CA GLY A 212 -11.65 9.26 -28.31
C GLY A 212 -11.81 9.30 -26.80
N LEU A 213 -10.77 9.74 -26.09
CA LEU A 213 -10.80 9.86 -24.63
C LEU A 213 -11.53 11.15 -24.21
N PRO A 214 -12.16 11.16 -23.02
CA PRO A 214 -12.70 12.38 -22.43
C PRO A 214 -11.65 13.50 -22.38
N PRO A 215 -11.95 14.72 -22.87
CA PRO A 215 -10.96 15.80 -22.99
C PRO A 215 -10.32 16.23 -21.68
N ASP A 216 -11.05 16.09 -20.56
CA ASP A 216 -10.60 16.40 -19.20
C ASP A 216 -9.42 15.53 -18.75
N LEU A 217 -9.27 14.32 -19.31
CA LEU A 217 -8.13 13.44 -19.03
C LEU A 217 -6.83 13.90 -19.70
N THR A 218 -6.89 14.73 -20.74
CA THR A 218 -5.71 15.09 -21.55
C THR A 218 -4.61 15.72 -20.70
N ALA A 219 -4.97 16.60 -19.76
CA ALA A 219 -3.99 17.27 -18.90
C ALA A 219 -3.28 16.27 -17.98
N ASP A 220 -4.04 15.36 -17.35
CA ASP A 220 -3.47 14.31 -16.50
C ASP A 220 -2.61 13.31 -17.30
N LEU A 221 -3.05 12.98 -18.51
CA LEU A 221 -2.28 12.14 -19.43
C LEU A 221 -0.99 12.82 -19.85
N ALA A 222 -0.98 14.12 -20.15
CA ALA A 222 0.25 14.86 -20.41
C ALA A 222 1.20 14.83 -19.20
N ASP A 223 0.65 14.73 -18.00
CA ASP A 223 1.37 14.73 -16.74
C ASP A 223 1.95 13.34 -16.35
N TYR A 224 1.33 12.24 -16.75
CA TYR A 224 1.75 10.87 -16.38
C TYR A 224 2.10 9.94 -17.56
N ALA A 225 1.80 10.30 -18.80
CA ALA A 225 2.18 9.53 -19.98
C ALA A 225 3.59 9.88 -20.47
N VAL A 226 4.22 8.90 -21.10
CA VAL A 226 5.37 9.05 -21.99
C VAL A 226 5.09 8.29 -23.29
N PHE A 227 5.63 8.78 -24.41
CA PHE A 227 5.35 8.27 -25.75
C PHE A 227 6.66 7.87 -26.42
N ILE A 228 7.17 6.70 -26.05
CA ILE A 228 8.43 6.18 -26.61
C ILE A 228 8.10 5.48 -27.92
N ARG A 229 8.93 5.66 -28.96
CA ARG A 229 8.82 4.94 -30.24
C ARG A 229 9.78 3.78 -30.32
#